data_AF-A0A5E4LRT7-F1
#
_entry.id   AF-A0A5E4LRT7-F1
#
_cell.length_a   1.000
_cell.length_b   1.000
_cell.length_c   1.000
_cell.angle_alpha   90.00
_cell.angle_beta   90.00
_cell.angle_gamma   90.00
#
_symmetry.space_group_name_H-M   'P 1'
#
loop_
_entity.id
_entity.type
_entity.pdbx_description
1 polymer ?
#
loop_
_entity_poly.entity_id
_entity_poly.type
_entity_poly.pdbx_seq_one_letter_code
_entity_poly.pdbx_strand_id
1 'polypeptide(L)'
;MEGSKAGATAAAVWASHRVIPLNITGYGEIIGRSIEAAQMFTRSLEATESLKAKGREFLVQPLVQTPDFNIICMAFNEKGNTNLEKMNDLNSRVYSESSYVSGPVYRNDWITSNTELSREDYGDAPKEFVKRLGIPEKEWNRVGRVRVLRVCMLNPFISNFQNYDVLWKGFLEILRKKIEEAC
;
A
#
# COMPACT_ATOMS: atom_id res chain seq x y z
N MET A 1 -11.09 -29.87 -6.35
CA MET A 1 -11.23 -30.91 -7.39
C MET A 1 -12.50 -30.59 -8.15
N GLU A 2 -12.44 -30.34 -9.46
CA GLU A 2 -13.52 -29.70 -10.24
C GLU A 2 -14.01 -30.58 -11.42
N GLY A 3 -15.28 -30.41 -11.83
CA GLY A 3 -15.95 -31.11 -12.94
C GLY A 3 -15.83 -30.42 -14.31
N SER A 4 -16.96 -30.13 -14.98
CA SER A 4 -17.01 -29.46 -16.28
C SER A 4 -16.35 -28.08 -16.26
N LYS A 5 -15.45 -27.81 -17.21
CA LYS A 5 -14.68 -26.56 -17.30
C LYS A 5 -14.77 -25.96 -18.70
N ALA A 6 -14.84 -24.64 -18.78
CA ALA A 6 -14.95 -23.92 -20.05
C ALA A 6 -13.64 -24.01 -20.84
N GLY A 7 -13.70 -24.54 -22.07
CA GLY A 7 -12.55 -24.58 -22.97
C GLY A 7 -11.98 -23.20 -23.29
N ALA A 8 -12.82 -22.16 -23.28
CA ALA A 8 -12.41 -20.77 -23.47
C ALA A 8 -11.39 -20.29 -22.42
N THR A 9 -11.48 -20.75 -21.17
CA THR A 9 -10.51 -20.40 -20.12
C THR A 9 -9.12 -20.96 -20.44
N ALA A 10 -9.06 -22.21 -20.89
CA ALA A 10 -7.81 -22.84 -21.31
C ALA A 10 -7.23 -22.13 -22.55
N ALA A 11 -8.07 -21.77 -23.52
CA ALA A 11 -7.65 -21.05 -24.71
C ALA A 11 -7.09 -19.65 -24.39
N ALA A 12 -7.72 -18.91 -23.47
CA ALA A 12 -7.24 -17.59 -23.05
C ALA A 12 -5.86 -17.66 -22.40
N VAL A 13 -5.67 -18.57 -21.43
CA VAL A 13 -4.37 -18.77 -20.76
C VAL A 13 -3.31 -19.24 -21.76
N TRP A 14 -3.67 -20.17 -22.64
CA TRP A 14 -2.76 -20.65 -23.69
C TRP A 14 -2.32 -19.52 -24.61
N ALA A 15 -3.25 -18.66 -25.06
CA ALA A 15 -2.93 -17.52 -25.91
C ALA A 15 -2.00 -16.53 -25.19
N SER A 16 -2.29 -16.19 -23.92
CA SER A 16 -1.42 -15.34 -23.10
C SER A 16 0.00 -15.91 -22.99
N HIS A 17 0.16 -17.22 -22.72
CA HIS A 17 1.47 -17.86 -22.59
C HIS A 17 2.23 -17.97 -23.92
N ARG A 18 1.52 -17.95 -25.06
CA ARG A 18 2.14 -17.98 -26.40
C ARG A 18 2.62 -16.60 -26.84
N VAL A 19 1.88 -15.55 -26.48
CA VAL A 19 2.24 -14.16 -26.79
C VAL A 19 3.27 -13.62 -25.80
N ILE A 20 3.15 -14.01 -24.53
CA ILE A 20 4.02 -13.59 -23.42
C ILE A 20 4.64 -14.86 -22.83
N PRO A 21 5.87 -15.22 -23.22
CA PRO A 21 6.52 -16.44 -22.75
C PRO A 21 6.68 -16.49 -21.22
N LEU A 22 6.58 -17.70 -20.65
CA LEU A 22 6.77 -17.97 -19.23
C LEU A 22 8.26 -18.01 -18.83
N ASN A 23 9.01 -16.97 -19.17
CA ASN A 23 10.43 -16.83 -18.87
C ASN A 23 10.80 -15.34 -18.80
N ILE A 24 12.11 -15.05 -18.71
CA ILE A 24 12.64 -13.69 -18.58
C ILE A 24 12.35 -12.78 -19.78
N THR A 25 12.01 -13.31 -20.96
CA THR A 25 11.72 -12.52 -22.16
C THR A 25 10.24 -12.19 -22.33
N GLY A 26 9.40 -12.59 -21.37
CA GLY A 26 7.96 -12.35 -21.39
C GLY A 26 7.44 -11.94 -20.02
N TYR A 27 6.82 -12.87 -19.28
CA TYR A 27 6.27 -12.59 -17.96
C TYR A 27 7.34 -12.11 -16.97
N GLY A 28 8.60 -12.53 -17.13
CA GLY A 28 9.70 -12.03 -16.31
C GLY A 28 9.91 -10.52 -16.44
N GLU A 29 9.71 -9.92 -17.62
CA GLU A 29 9.77 -8.46 -17.76
C GLU A 29 8.60 -7.76 -17.08
N ILE A 30 7.38 -8.28 -17.25
CA ILE A 30 6.16 -7.68 -16.66
C ILE A 30 6.23 -7.73 -15.13
N ILE A 31 6.60 -8.89 -14.59
CA ILE A 31 6.78 -9.11 -13.15
C ILE A 31 7.96 -8.28 -12.65
N GLY A 32 9.08 -8.26 -13.37
CA GLY A 32 10.26 -7.46 -13.01
C GLY A 32 9.95 -5.98 -12.86
N ARG A 33 9.20 -5.38 -13.81
CA ARG A 33 8.75 -3.98 -13.72
C ARG A 33 7.80 -3.74 -12.56
N SER A 34 6.93 -4.70 -12.25
CA SER A 34 6.03 -4.64 -11.11
C SER A 34 6.79 -4.65 -9.76
N ILE A 35 7.81 -5.50 -9.63
CA ILE A 35 8.71 -5.52 -8.46
C ILE A 35 9.50 -4.22 -8.37
N GLU A 36 10.09 -3.76 -9.47
CA GLU A 36 10.87 -2.52 -9.52
C GLU A 36 10.03 -1.31 -9.08
N ALA A 37 8.81 -1.18 -9.61
CA ALA A 37 7.87 -0.14 -9.21
C ALA A 37 7.53 -0.21 -7.71
N ALA A 38 7.40 -1.41 -7.14
CA ALA A 38 7.11 -1.57 -5.73
C ALA A 38 8.30 -1.14 -4.85
N GLN A 39 9.52 -1.47 -5.26
CA GLN A 39 10.75 -1.03 -4.60
C GLN A 39 10.94 0.49 -4.70
N MET A 40 10.69 1.08 -5.88
CA MET A 40 10.71 2.53 -6.07
C MET A 40 9.73 3.24 -5.14
N PHE A 41 8.48 2.77 -5.09
CA PHE A 41 7.45 3.31 -4.20
C PHE A 41 7.90 3.24 -2.73
N THR A 42 8.41 2.09 -2.30
CA THR A 42 8.85 1.89 -0.90
C THR A 42 9.98 2.85 -0.54
N ARG A 43 11.02 2.95 -1.39
CA ARG A 43 12.14 3.89 -1.19
C ARG A 43 11.67 5.35 -1.13
N SER A 44 10.75 5.75 -2.01
CA SER A 44 10.20 7.11 -2.01
C SER A 44 9.36 7.40 -0.76
N LEU A 45 8.63 6.39 -0.26
CA LEU A 45 7.85 6.51 0.97
C LEU A 45 8.76 6.69 2.19
N GLU A 46 9.84 5.91 2.27
CA GLU A 46 10.86 6.05 3.32
C GLU A 46 11.51 7.43 3.30
N ALA A 47 11.94 7.89 2.12
CA ALA A 47 12.56 9.20 1.95
C ALA A 47 11.60 10.37 2.25
N THR A 48 10.28 10.13 2.24
CA THR A 48 9.28 11.15 2.59
C THR A 48 9.26 11.40 4.10
N GLU A 49 9.46 10.37 4.92
CA GLU A 49 9.39 10.34 6.40
C GLU A 49 8.07 10.81 7.03
N SER A 50 7.60 12.00 6.65
CA SER A 50 6.37 12.62 7.14
C SER A 50 5.72 13.56 6.11
N LEU A 51 4.43 13.84 6.32
CA LEU A 51 3.61 14.74 5.50
C LEU A 51 2.96 15.79 6.38
N LYS A 52 2.87 17.04 5.89
CA LYS A 52 2.16 18.13 6.56
C LYS A 52 0.77 18.31 5.99
N ALA A 53 -0.25 18.31 6.86
CA ALA A 53 -1.66 18.44 6.49
C ALA A 53 -2.41 19.21 7.59
N LYS A 54 -3.23 20.21 7.23
CA LYS A 54 -3.94 21.09 8.20
C LYS A 54 -3.06 21.62 9.36
N GLY A 55 -1.80 21.97 9.09
CA GLY A 55 -0.86 22.46 10.11
C GLY A 55 -0.34 21.40 11.11
N ARG A 56 -0.68 20.12 10.90
CA ARG A 56 -0.19 18.96 11.66
C ARG A 56 0.82 18.19 10.81
N GLU A 57 1.66 17.40 11.47
CA GLU A 57 2.68 16.56 10.82
C GLU A 57 2.35 15.09 11.06
N PHE A 58 2.37 14.28 10.00
CA PHE A 58 1.99 12.87 10.00
C PHE A 58 3.17 12.03 9.53
N LEU A 59 3.68 11.16 10.39
CA LEU A 59 4.67 10.15 10.05
C LEU A 59 4.06 9.17 9.04
N VAL A 60 4.86 8.74 8.08
CA VAL A 60 4.50 7.69 7.12
C VAL A 60 5.62 6.66 7.07
N GLN A 61 5.26 5.38 7.12
CA GLN A 61 6.23 4.29 7.07
C GLN A 61 5.66 3.12 6.25
N PRO A 62 6.49 2.47 5.42
CA PRO A 62 6.14 1.16 4.90
C PRO A 62 6.25 0.10 6.00
N LEU A 63 5.46 -0.96 5.88
CA LEU A 63 5.48 -2.13 6.77
C LEU A 63 6.87 -2.78 6.78
N VAL A 64 7.43 -2.97 5.59
CA VAL A 64 8.77 -3.51 5.35
C VAL A 64 9.55 -2.54 4.47
N GLN A 65 10.86 -2.40 4.72
CA GLN A 65 11.72 -1.49 3.95
C GLN A 65 12.04 -2.02 2.55
N THR A 66 12.00 -3.33 2.37
CA THR A 66 12.26 -3.98 1.09
C THR A 66 11.14 -5.00 0.85
N PRO A 67 10.22 -4.76 -0.09
CA PRO A 67 9.19 -5.73 -0.41
C PRO A 67 9.81 -6.94 -1.10
N ASP A 68 9.37 -8.13 -0.73
CA ASP A 68 9.81 -9.39 -1.37
C ASP A 68 9.34 -9.50 -2.84
N PHE A 69 8.24 -8.82 -3.16
CA PHE A 69 7.62 -8.84 -4.49
C PHE A 69 6.98 -7.48 -4.83
N ASN A 70 5.66 -7.43 -5.06
CA ASN A 70 4.98 -6.24 -5.55
C ASN A 70 3.83 -5.73 -4.66
N ILE A 71 3.73 -6.21 -3.41
CA ILE A 71 2.75 -5.73 -2.44
C ILE A 71 3.45 -4.84 -1.42
N ILE A 72 2.89 -3.64 -1.24
CA ILE A 72 3.36 -2.66 -0.26
C ILE A 72 2.23 -2.42 0.74
N CYS A 73 2.56 -2.52 2.02
CA CYS A 73 1.70 -2.06 3.09
C CYS A 73 2.32 -0.83 3.73
N MET A 74 1.50 0.15 4.13
CA MET A 74 1.94 1.36 4.79
C MET A 74 0.90 1.86 5.79
N ALA A 75 1.32 2.70 6.74
CA ALA A 75 0.40 3.38 7.62
C ALA A 75 0.90 4.79 7.96
N PHE A 76 -0.05 5.61 8.40
CA PHE A 76 0.18 6.97 8.87
C PHE A 76 -0.02 7.06 10.38
N ASN A 77 0.76 7.90 11.04
CA ASN A 77 0.50 8.29 12.43
C ASN A 77 0.77 9.78 12.61
N GLU A 78 -0.05 10.47 13.39
CA GLU A 78 0.25 11.86 13.74
C GLU A 78 1.51 11.91 14.61
N LYS A 79 2.43 12.83 14.29
CA LYS A 79 3.67 12.99 15.05
C LYS A 79 3.36 13.38 16.49
N GLY A 80 3.90 12.62 17.44
CA GLY A 80 3.62 12.76 18.87
C GLY A 80 2.42 11.96 19.38
N ASN A 81 1.58 11.39 18.50
CA ASN A 81 0.56 10.44 18.93
C ASN A 81 1.22 9.11 19.30
N THR A 82 0.97 8.67 20.54
CA THR A 82 1.44 7.37 21.04
C THR A 82 0.32 6.35 21.15
N ASN A 83 -0.94 6.70 20.86
CA ASN A 83 -2.09 5.80 21.01
C ASN A 83 -2.34 5.00 19.71
N LEU A 84 -2.30 3.67 19.79
CA LEU A 84 -2.42 2.79 18.62
C LEU A 84 -3.86 2.73 18.06
N GLU A 85 -4.88 2.87 18.90
CA GLU A 85 -6.27 2.96 18.41
C GLU A 85 -6.49 4.23 17.59
N LYS A 86 -5.98 5.38 18.06
CA LYS A 86 -6.04 6.64 17.28
C LYS A 86 -5.33 6.52 15.94
N MET A 87 -4.20 5.80 15.90
CA MET A 87 -3.50 5.50 14.66
C MET A 87 -4.35 4.61 13.73
N ASN A 88 -4.96 3.56 14.27
CA ASN A 88 -5.85 2.68 13.50
C ASN A 88 -7.09 3.42 12.97
N ASP A 89 -7.66 4.33 13.76
CA ASP A 89 -8.80 5.16 13.37
C ASP A 89 -8.41 6.14 12.26
N LEU A 90 -7.23 6.76 12.33
CA LEU A 90 -6.69 7.59 11.25
C LEU A 90 -6.59 6.79 9.95
N ASN A 91 -5.94 5.62 9.96
CA ASN A 91 -5.77 4.81 8.76
C ASN A 91 -7.11 4.27 8.22
N SER A 92 -8.08 4.02 9.10
CA SER A 92 -9.45 3.68 8.71
C SER A 92 -10.14 4.82 7.97
N ARG A 93 -10.02 6.05 8.48
CA ARG A 93 -10.59 7.24 7.83
C ARG A 93 -9.91 7.55 6.51
N VAL A 94 -8.57 7.48 6.44
CA VAL A 94 -7.83 7.64 5.17
C VAL A 94 -8.29 6.60 4.15
N TYR A 95 -8.45 5.34 4.55
CA TYR A 95 -9.02 4.32 3.67
C TYR A 95 -10.43 4.68 3.19
N SER A 96 -11.32 5.13 4.08
CA SER A 96 -12.68 5.53 3.70
C SER A 96 -12.69 6.62 2.61
N GLU A 97 -11.82 7.63 2.73
CA GLU A 97 -11.65 8.68 1.72
C GLU A 97 -10.98 8.19 0.42
N SER A 98 -10.22 7.10 0.48
CA SER A 98 -9.50 6.46 -0.63
C SER A 98 -10.16 5.17 -1.11
N SER A 99 -11.45 4.98 -0.83
CA SER A 99 -12.23 3.80 -1.23
C SER A 99 -13.53 4.21 -1.92
N TYR A 100 -14.16 3.25 -2.60
CA TYR A 100 -15.41 3.45 -3.34
C TYR A 100 -16.64 3.75 -2.46
N VAL A 101 -16.50 3.69 -1.14
CA VAL A 101 -17.60 3.87 -0.19
C VAL A 101 -17.99 5.36 -0.03
N SER A 102 -17.10 6.30 -0.42
CA SER A 102 -17.23 7.75 -0.17
C SER A 102 -17.66 8.61 -1.38
N GLY A 103 -18.49 8.08 -2.30
CA GLY A 103 -19.17 8.89 -3.33
C GLY A 103 -18.70 8.66 -4.78
N PRO A 104 -18.87 9.66 -5.69
CA PRO A 104 -18.66 9.45 -7.13
C PRO A 104 -17.21 9.10 -7.49
N VAL A 105 -17.03 8.00 -8.24
CA VAL A 105 -15.73 7.41 -8.63
C VAL A 105 -14.75 8.42 -9.25
N TYR A 106 -15.26 9.37 -10.03
CA TYR A 106 -14.45 10.39 -10.72
C TYR A 106 -13.78 11.42 -9.80
N ARG A 107 -14.11 11.42 -8.49
CA ARG A 107 -13.48 12.32 -7.51
C ARG A 107 -12.33 11.69 -6.74
N ASN A 108 -12.10 10.38 -6.87
CA ASN A 108 -11.06 9.71 -6.10
C ASN A 108 -9.78 9.57 -6.92
N ASP A 109 -8.87 10.53 -6.73
CA ASP A 109 -7.56 10.57 -7.39
C ASP A 109 -6.63 9.44 -6.93
N TRP A 110 -6.98 8.70 -5.87
CA TRP A 110 -6.26 7.52 -5.43
C TRP A 110 -7.17 6.50 -4.73
N ILE A 111 -7.17 5.27 -5.24
CA ILE A 111 -7.90 4.13 -4.67
C ILE A 111 -6.91 3.15 -4.08
N THR A 112 -7.19 2.71 -2.85
CA THR A 112 -6.34 1.75 -2.13
C THR A 112 -7.17 0.66 -1.49
N SER A 113 -6.49 -0.38 -1.01
CA SER A 113 -7.08 -1.39 -0.13
C SER A 113 -6.54 -1.21 1.29
N ASN A 114 -7.13 -1.88 2.27
CA ASN A 114 -6.58 -1.96 3.62
C ASN A 114 -6.64 -3.41 4.13
N THR A 115 -5.95 -3.65 5.23
CA THR A 115 -6.07 -4.88 6.02
C THR A 115 -5.69 -4.61 7.47
N GLU A 116 -6.01 -5.54 8.34
CA GLU A 116 -5.61 -5.54 9.75
C GLU A 116 -4.58 -6.64 9.99
N LEU A 117 -3.52 -6.32 10.73
CA LEU A 117 -2.52 -7.26 11.19
C LEU A 117 -2.74 -7.46 12.69
N SER A 118 -3.42 -8.55 13.05
CA SER A 118 -3.73 -8.90 14.43
C SER A 118 -2.59 -9.71 15.07
N ARG A 119 -2.47 -9.68 16.39
CA ARG A 119 -1.55 -10.54 17.15
C ARG A 119 -1.92 -12.01 17.01
N GLU A 120 -3.19 -12.33 16.86
CA GLU A 120 -3.68 -13.70 16.68
C GLU A 120 -3.09 -14.33 15.41
N ASP A 121 -3.06 -13.57 14.31
CA ASP A 121 -2.59 -14.07 13.02
C ASP A 121 -1.08 -13.86 12.80
N TYR A 122 -0.53 -12.75 13.30
CA TYR A 122 0.83 -12.29 12.97
C TYR A 122 1.80 -12.30 14.16
N GLY A 123 1.36 -12.69 15.36
CA GLY A 123 2.19 -12.62 16.57
C GLY A 123 2.71 -11.20 16.79
N ASP A 124 4.02 -11.07 17.04
CA ASP A 124 4.68 -9.77 17.23
C ASP A 124 5.35 -9.20 15.96
N ALA A 125 5.13 -9.80 14.78
CA ALA A 125 5.76 -9.32 13.55
C ALA A 125 5.54 -7.82 13.25
N PRO A 126 4.34 -7.22 13.48
CA PRO A 126 4.10 -5.79 13.24
C PRO A 126 4.65 -4.84 14.33
N LYS A 127 5.21 -5.37 15.43
CA LYS A 127 5.62 -4.58 16.60
C LYS A 127 6.69 -3.55 16.27
N GLU A 128 7.75 -3.93 15.55
CA GLU A 128 8.79 -2.97 15.17
C GLU A 128 8.29 -1.95 14.14
N PHE A 129 7.31 -2.32 13.31
CA PHE A 129 6.69 -1.39 12.38
C PHE A 129 5.91 -0.27 13.10
N VAL A 130 5.04 -0.61 14.04
CA VAL A 130 4.28 0.41 14.79
C VAL A 130 5.20 1.29 15.63
N LYS A 131 6.30 0.74 16.13
CA LYS A 131 7.34 1.49 16.85
C LYS A 131 8.02 2.55 15.99
N ARG A 132 8.31 2.27 14.71
CA ARG A 132 8.82 3.29 13.76
C ARG A 132 7.84 4.43 13.53
N LEU A 133 6.54 4.18 13.72
CA LEU A 133 5.49 5.19 13.66
C LEU A 133 5.27 5.91 14.99
N GLY A 134 6.10 5.68 16.01
CA GLY A 134 6.02 6.36 17.32
C GLY A 134 5.07 5.70 18.31
N ILE A 135 4.57 4.50 18.03
CA ILE A 135 3.71 3.75 18.96
C ILE A 135 4.59 2.95 19.93
N PRO A 136 4.45 3.14 21.25
CA PRO A 136 5.22 2.39 22.23
C PRO A 136 4.72 0.95 22.33
N GLU A 137 5.61 0.03 22.70
CA GLU A 137 5.31 -1.40 22.84
C GLU A 137 4.10 -1.70 23.75
N LYS A 138 3.91 -0.94 24.82
CA LYS A 138 2.76 -1.10 25.72
C LYS A 138 1.41 -0.98 24.99
N GLU A 139 1.34 -0.15 23.95
CA GLU A 139 0.12 0.04 23.16
C GLU A 139 -0.10 -1.12 22.19
N TRP A 140 0.97 -1.68 21.63
CA TRP A 140 0.89 -2.94 20.88
C TRP A 140 0.41 -4.10 21.78
N ASN A 141 0.86 -4.15 23.03
CA ASN A 141 0.42 -5.17 23.99
C ASN A 141 -1.03 -4.96 24.43
N ARG A 142 -1.51 -3.71 24.49
CA ARG A 142 -2.89 -3.38 24.84
C ARG A 142 -3.88 -3.63 23.70
N VAL A 143 -3.56 -3.14 22.49
CA VAL A 143 -4.49 -3.15 21.34
C VAL A 143 -4.34 -4.41 20.50
N GLY A 144 -3.11 -4.92 20.34
CA GLY A 144 -2.85 -6.20 19.66
C GLY A 144 -3.17 -6.25 18.18
N ARG A 145 -3.40 -5.10 17.52
CA ARG A 145 -3.69 -5.02 16.08
C ARG A 145 -3.30 -3.69 15.48
N VAL A 146 -2.87 -3.71 14.23
CA VAL A 146 -2.58 -2.50 13.44
C VAL A 146 -3.27 -2.55 12.10
N ARG A 147 -3.87 -1.43 11.70
CA ARG A 147 -4.44 -1.26 10.36
C ARG A 147 -3.42 -0.64 9.42
N VAL A 148 -3.29 -1.25 8.24
CA VAL A 148 -2.40 -0.77 7.18
C VAL A 148 -3.19 -0.57 5.89
N LEU A 149 -2.78 0.43 5.11
CA LEU A 149 -3.19 0.58 3.72
C LEU A 149 -2.30 -0.31 2.86
N ARG A 150 -2.86 -0.88 1.79
CA ARG A 150 -2.21 -1.87 0.93
C ARG A 150 -2.32 -1.50 -0.54
N VAL A 151 -1.18 -1.48 -1.21
CA VAL A 151 -1.01 -1.26 -2.64
C VAL A 151 -0.45 -2.53 -3.27
N CYS A 152 -1.17 -3.09 -4.25
CA CYS A 152 -0.67 -4.18 -5.10
C CYS A 152 -0.19 -3.57 -6.42
N MET A 153 1.13 -3.47 -6.60
CA MET A 153 1.74 -2.76 -7.72
C MET A 153 1.73 -3.62 -8.99
N LEU A 154 0.56 -3.80 -9.61
CA LEU A 154 0.41 -4.61 -10.82
C LEU A 154 0.60 -3.81 -12.11
N ASN A 155 0.75 -2.48 -12.03
CA ASN A 155 0.92 -1.63 -13.19
C ASN A 155 2.39 -1.64 -13.66
N PRO A 156 2.71 -2.24 -14.82
CA PRO A 156 4.08 -2.40 -15.28
C PRO A 156 4.67 -1.11 -15.89
N PHE A 157 3.89 -0.02 -15.95
CA PHE A 157 4.32 1.24 -16.55
C PHE A 157 4.92 2.22 -15.55
N ILE A 158 4.77 1.97 -14.25
CA ILE A 158 5.23 2.89 -13.19
C ILE A 158 6.76 2.96 -13.14
N SER A 159 7.45 1.82 -13.28
CA SER A 159 8.92 1.82 -13.17
C SER A 159 9.62 2.50 -14.34
N ASN A 160 9.00 2.52 -15.51
CA ASN A 160 9.50 3.21 -16.71
C ASN A 160 8.87 4.59 -16.93
N PHE A 161 8.21 5.16 -15.92
CA PHE A 161 7.61 6.48 -16.05
C PHE A 161 8.72 7.53 -16.08
N GLN A 162 8.92 8.18 -17.24
CA GLN A 162 10.04 9.11 -17.48
C GLN A 162 10.16 10.24 -16.44
N ASN A 163 9.05 10.59 -15.78
CA ASN A 163 8.98 11.63 -14.76
C ASN A 163 8.44 11.08 -13.44
N TYR A 164 9.01 9.99 -12.93
CA TYR A 164 8.56 9.37 -11.67
C TYR A 164 8.48 10.37 -10.51
N ASP A 165 9.40 11.34 -10.43
CA ASP A 165 9.34 12.39 -9.40
C ASP A 165 8.08 13.27 -9.49
N VAL A 166 7.58 13.53 -10.70
CA VAL A 166 6.34 14.28 -10.91
C VAL A 166 5.15 13.44 -10.47
N LEU A 167 5.15 12.14 -10.83
CA LEU A 167 4.14 11.20 -10.37
C LEU A 167 4.11 11.09 -8.84
N TRP A 168 5.28 10.96 -8.22
CA TRP A 168 5.42 10.87 -6.77
C TRP A 168 4.94 12.14 -6.07
N LYS A 169 5.34 13.32 -6.54
CA LYS A 169 4.84 14.60 -5.99
C LYS A 169 3.33 14.73 -6.11
N GLY A 170 2.75 14.34 -7.24
CA GLY A 170 1.30 14.30 -7.43
C GLY A 170 0.62 13.35 -6.44
N PHE A 171 1.20 12.16 -6.24
CA PHE A 171 0.72 11.18 -5.28
C PHE A 171 0.78 11.71 -3.83
N LEU A 172 1.87 12.35 -3.43
CA LEU A 172 1.98 12.96 -2.09
C LEU A 172 0.94 14.05 -1.86
N GLU A 173 0.63 14.85 -2.89
CA GLU A 173 -0.43 15.86 -2.81
C GLU A 173 -1.81 15.24 -2.65
N ILE A 174 -2.09 14.12 -3.34
CA ILE A 174 -3.33 13.37 -3.16
C ILE A 174 -3.40 12.79 -1.75
N LEU A 175 -2.32 12.16 -1.26
CA LEU A 175 -2.25 11.65 0.12
C LEU A 175 -2.47 12.75 1.15
N ARG A 176 -1.86 13.93 0.95
CA ARG A 176 -2.05 15.09 1.81
C ARG A 176 -3.52 15.45 1.91
N LYS A 177 -4.22 15.63 0.78
CA LYS A 177 -5.66 15.93 0.76
C LYS A 177 -6.49 14.86 1.47
N LYS A 178 -6.17 13.58 1.26
CA LYS A 178 -6.88 12.47 1.91
C LYS A 178 -6.69 12.46 3.43
N ILE A 179 -5.49 12.78 3.91
CA ILE A 179 -5.24 12.95 5.34
C ILE A 179 -6.00 14.17 5.89
N GLU A 180 -6.10 15.26 5.11
CA GLU A 180 -6.88 16.44 5.51
C GLU A 180 -8.37 16.13 5.61
N GLU A 181 -8.94 15.40 4.65
CA GLU A 181 -10.34 14.94 4.67
C GLU A 181 -10.60 13.99 5.85
N ALA A 182 -9.63 13.11 6.15
CA ALA A 182 -9.72 12.15 7.25
C ALA A 182 -9.54 12.77 8.64
N CYS A 183 -9.02 14.00 8.76
CA CYS A 183 -8.75 14.67 10.04
C CYS A 183 -9.88 15.59 10.47
#